data_AF-A0A0Q4N2H4-F1
#
_entry.id   AF-A0A0Q4N2H4-F1
#
_cell.length_a   1.000
_cell.length_b   1.000
_cell.length_c   1.000
_cell.angle_alpha   90.00
_cell.angle_beta   90.00
_cell.angle_gamma   90.00
#
_symmetry.space_group_name_H-M   'P 1'
#
loop_
_entity.id
_entity.type
_entity.pdbx_description
1 polymer ?
#
loop_
_entity_poly.entity_id
_entity_poly.type
_entity_poly.pdbx_seq_one_letter_code
_entity_poly.pdbx_strand_id
1 'polypeptide(L)'
;MNDSMEPVDMLSTFPVTYRDAVQIVSNGKPLPDFMRLVISEDFPNLHDGLDNPLLRDLSGYCKLWLGNLGAGHTTLKALQDGMFEAARLDAGFMADNIDKPTWPVLFGHLRGYCEQILPPLDATPAQMARLDLAG
;
A
#
# COMPACT_ATOMS: atom_id res chain seq x y z
N MET A 1 7.70 31.08 -18.83
CA MET A 1 8.67 30.00 -18.63
C MET A 1 7.89 28.79 -18.17
N ASN A 2 7.94 27.69 -18.93
CA ASN A 2 7.35 26.41 -18.55
C ASN A 2 7.97 25.97 -17.22
N ASP A 3 7.15 25.92 -16.18
CA ASP A 3 7.47 25.09 -15.03
C ASP A 3 6.92 23.71 -15.36
N SER A 4 7.83 22.87 -15.85
CA SER A 4 7.55 21.50 -16.23
C SER A 4 7.11 20.75 -14.98
N MET A 5 5.83 20.39 -14.94
CA MET A 5 5.27 19.50 -13.95
C MET A 5 6.14 18.22 -13.87
N GLU A 6 6.66 17.93 -12.69
CA GLU A 6 7.59 16.82 -12.43
C GLU A 6 6.94 15.46 -12.76
N PRO A 7 7.70 14.45 -13.25
CA PRO A 7 7.19 13.19 -13.81
C PRO A 7 6.64 12.17 -12.77
N VAL A 8 6.15 12.64 -11.62
CA VAL A 8 5.40 11.82 -10.64
C VAL A 8 3.92 11.63 -11.01
N ASP A 9 3.47 12.29 -12.10
CA ASP A 9 2.06 12.45 -12.50
C ASP A 9 1.41 11.32 -13.32
N MET A 10 1.86 10.06 -13.26
CA MET A 10 1.10 8.99 -13.94
C MET A 10 1.09 7.61 -13.27
N LEU A 11 1.36 7.52 -11.97
CA LEU A 11 1.05 6.27 -11.27
C LEU A 11 -0.48 6.18 -11.08
N SER A 12 -1.10 5.26 -11.81
CA SER A 12 -2.53 4.97 -11.66
C SER A 12 -2.72 3.80 -10.72
N THR A 13 -3.41 4.05 -9.60
CA THR A 13 -3.74 3.02 -8.61
C THR A 13 -5.10 2.40 -8.93
N PHE A 14 -5.18 1.08 -8.97
CA PHE A 14 -6.42 0.35 -9.23
C PHE A 14 -6.71 -0.61 -8.08
N PRO A 15 -7.80 -0.44 -7.33
CA PRO A 15 -8.27 -1.44 -6.38
C PRO A 15 -8.55 -2.76 -7.08
N VAL A 16 -8.12 -3.87 -6.47
CA VAL A 16 -8.23 -5.20 -7.05
C VAL A 16 -9.02 -6.11 -6.13
N THR A 17 -10.10 -6.69 -6.65
CA THR A 17 -10.80 -7.77 -5.96
C THR A 17 -10.09 -9.11 -6.19
N TYR A 18 -10.45 -10.13 -5.39
CA TYR A 18 -9.96 -11.49 -5.63
C TYR A 18 -10.25 -11.99 -7.06
N ARG A 19 -11.43 -11.65 -7.61
CA ARG A 19 -11.79 -12.04 -8.99
C ARG A 19 -10.87 -11.39 -10.01
N ASP A 20 -10.59 -10.11 -9.86
CA ASP A 20 -9.71 -9.37 -10.76
C ASP A 20 -8.29 -9.96 -10.72
N ALA A 21 -7.77 -10.25 -9.52
CA ALA A 21 -6.46 -10.89 -9.35
C ALA A 21 -6.36 -12.23 -10.10
N VAL A 22 -7.38 -13.09 -9.96
CA VAL A 22 -7.44 -14.37 -10.68
C VAL A 22 -7.43 -14.15 -12.20
N GLN A 23 -8.19 -13.18 -12.70
CA GLN A 23 -8.24 -12.88 -14.14
C GLN A 23 -6.92 -12.34 -14.67
N ILE A 24 -6.28 -11.42 -13.94
CA ILE A 24 -4.97 -10.85 -14.30
C ILE A 24 -3.92 -11.95 -14.41
N VAL A 25 -3.82 -12.82 -13.39
CA VAL A 25 -2.86 -13.94 -13.40
C VAL A 25 -3.19 -14.95 -14.52
N SER A 26 -4.47 -15.27 -14.73
CA SER A 26 -4.89 -16.19 -15.80
C SER A 26 -4.60 -15.65 -17.21
N ASN A 27 -4.62 -14.33 -17.40
CA ASN A 27 -4.27 -13.71 -18.67
C ASN A 27 -2.77 -13.81 -18.98
N GLY A 28 -1.92 -14.04 -17.98
CA GLY A 28 -0.49 -14.32 -18.13
C GLY A 28 0.33 -13.20 -18.78
N LYS A 29 -0.16 -11.97 -18.75
CA LYS A 29 0.51 -10.80 -19.34
C LYS A 29 0.92 -9.81 -18.24
N PRO A 30 2.16 -9.30 -18.27
CA PRO A 30 2.56 -8.23 -17.37
C PRO A 30 1.71 -6.98 -17.63
N LEU A 31 1.42 -6.25 -16.57
CA LEU A 31 0.71 -4.98 -16.65
C LEU A 31 1.70 -3.85 -16.93
N PRO A 32 1.23 -2.70 -17.45
CA PRO A 32 2.11 -1.56 -17.66
C PRO A 32 2.79 -1.10 -16.36
N ASP A 33 4.06 -0.70 -16.46
CA ASP A 33 4.89 -0.32 -15.30
C ASP A 33 4.38 0.88 -14.50
N PHE A 34 3.49 1.70 -15.08
CA PHE A 34 2.86 2.83 -14.39
C PHE A 34 1.66 2.41 -13.52
N MET A 35 1.20 1.16 -13.65
CA MET A 35 0.05 0.65 -12.92
C MET A 35 0.48 0.19 -11.52
N ARG A 36 -0.33 0.52 -10.52
CA ARG A 36 -0.22 -0.05 -9.16
C ARG A 36 -1.53 -0.71 -8.79
N LEU A 37 -1.47 -2.01 -8.52
CA LEU A 37 -2.65 -2.72 -8.02
C LEU A 37 -2.72 -2.54 -6.50
N VAL A 38 -3.88 -2.12 -6.02
CA VAL A 38 -4.13 -1.88 -4.60
C VAL A 38 -4.87 -3.09 -4.04
N ILE A 39 -4.21 -3.78 -3.12
CA ILE A 39 -4.76 -4.92 -2.38
C ILE A 39 -5.18 -4.43 -1.01
N SER A 40 -6.41 -4.71 -0.60
CA SER A 40 -6.91 -4.37 0.73
C SER A 40 -6.58 -5.47 1.75
N GLU A 41 -6.53 -5.15 3.05
CA GLU A 41 -6.17 -6.12 4.08
C GLU A 41 -7.15 -7.30 4.22
N ASP A 42 -8.38 -7.13 3.76
CA ASP A 42 -9.44 -8.15 3.71
C ASP A 42 -9.27 -9.12 2.53
N PHE A 43 -8.23 -8.95 1.70
CA PHE A 43 -7.96 -9.87 0.60
C PHE A 43 -7.75 -11.30 1.12
N PRO A 44 -8.39 -12.32 0.51
CA PRO A 44 -8.33 -13.69 1.00
C PRO A 44 -6.91 -14.22 1.17
N ASN A 45 -6.61 -14.70 2.38
CA ASN A 45 -5.31 -15.28 2.75
C ASN A 45 -4.13 -14.34 2.48
N LEU A 46 -4.32 -13.03 2.69
CA LEU A 46 -3.25 -12.04 2.53
C LEU A 46 -2.08 -12.26 3.50
N HIS A 47 -2.36 -12.77 4.70
CA HIS A 47 -1.37 -13.05 5.73
C HIS A 47 -0.30 -14.08 5.32
N ASP A 48 -0.59 -14.91 4.30
CA ASP A 48 0.38 -15.86 3.74
C ASP A 48 1.47 -15.16 2.91
N GLY A 49 1.25 -13.91 2.48
CA GLY A 49 2.22 -13.14 1.70
C GLY A 49 2.58 -13.84 0.39
N LEU A 50 3.88 -14.00 0.13
CA LEU A 50 4.39 -14.66 -1.08
C LEU A 50 4.22 -16.20 -1.07
N ASP A 51 3.81 -16.79 0.05
CA ASP A 51 3.42 -18.21 0.11
C ASP A 51 2.05 -18.45 -0.54
N ASN A 52 1.23 -17.41 -0.67
CA ASN A 52 0.00 -17.44 -1.46
C ASN A 52 0.35 -17.38 -2.97
N PRO A 53 0.09 -18.43 -3.75
CA PRO A 53 0.50 -18.47 -5.16
C PRO A 53 -0.10 -17.34 -5.99
N LEU A 54 -1.34 -16.94 -5.69
CA LEU A 54 -2.01 -15.87 -6.43
C LEU A 54 -1.31 -14.52 -6.19
N LEU A 55 -0.95 -14.22 -4.94
CA LEU A 55 -0.25 -12.97 -4.60
C LEU A 55 1.17 -12.95 -5.13
N ARG A 56 1.88 -14.07 -5.04
CA ARG A 56 3.21 -14.22 -5.62
C ARG A 56 3.19 -13.97 -7.12
N ASP A 57 2.28 -14.62 -7.84
CA ASP A 57 2.17 -14.46 -9.29
C ASP A 57 1.78 -13.01 -9.63
N LEU A 58 0.82 -12.42 -8.93
CA LEU A 58 0.38 -11.04 -9.14
C LEU A 58 1.53 -10.03 -8.91
N SER A 59 2.35 -10.24 -7.86
CA SER A 59 3.53 -9.43 -7.56
C SER A 59 4.63 -9.53 -8.64
N GLY A 60 4.65 -10.64 -9.39
CA GLY A 60 5.52 -10.82 -10.54
C GLY A 60 5.05 -10.09 -11.80
N TYR A 61 3.75 -9.79 -11.92
CA TYR A 61 3.18 -9.10 -13.09
C TYR A 61 3.11 -7.58 -12.95
N CYS A 62 3.13 -7.07 -11.72
CA CYS A 62 3.02 -5.63 -11.43
C CYS A 62 3.47 -5.30 -10.01
N LYS A 63 3.73 -4.02 -9.76
CA LYS A 63 3.98 -3.51 -8.41
C LYS A 63 2.67 -3.41 -7.62
N LEU A 64 2.68 -3.92 -6.39
CA LEU A 64 1.53 -3.96 -5.50
C LEU A 64 1.63 -2.90 -4.42
N TRP A 65 0.49 -2.31 -4.08
CA TRP A 65 0.33 -1.43 -2.93
C TRP A 65 -0.69 -2.04 -1.95
N LEU A 66 -0.45 -1.85 -0.65
CA LEU A 66 -1.45 -2.18 0.39
C LEU A 66 -2.40 -0.98 0.56
N GLY A 67 -3.71 -1.24 0.58
CA GLY A 67 -4.73 -0.19 0.48
C GLY A 67 -5.20 0.45 1.79
N ASN A 68 -5.11 -0.27 2.91
CA ASN A 68 -5.71 0.12 4.19
C ASN A 68 -4.97 -0.52 5.39
N LEU A 69 -3.66 -0.31 5.46
CA LEU A 69 -2.78 -0.78 6.52
C LEU A 69 -3.32 -0.40 7.92
N GLY A 70 -3.51 -1.40 8.78
CA GLY A 70 -3.98 -1.21 10.14
C GLY A 70 -5.50 -1.31 10.32
N ALA A 71 -6.24 -1.70 9.27
CA ALA A 71 -7.68 -1.97 9.35
C ALA A 71 -8.02 -3.19 10.24
N GLY A 72 -7.03 -3.95 10.69
CA GLY A 72 -7.16 -4.95 11.74
C GLY A 72 -7.02 -6.39 11.26
N HIS A 73 -6.65 -6.60 10.00
CA HIS A 73 -6.34 -7.92 9.47
C HIS A 73 -4.81 -8.10 9.47
N THR A 74 -4.32 -9.23 9.96
CA THR A 74 -2.89 -9.44 10.20
C THR A 74 -2.11 -9.49 8.88
N THR A 75 -1.52 -8.37 8.46
CA THR A 75 -0.78 -8.21 7.19
C THR A 75 0.73 -8.17 7.34
N LEU A 76 1.25 -8.34 8.56
CA LEU A 76 2.66 -8.10 8.89
C LEU A 76 3.62 -8.96 8.06
N LYS A 77 3.28 -10.23 7.79
CA LYS A 77 4.12 -11.12 6.98
C LYS A 77 4.21 -10.68 5.53
N ALA A 78 3.11 -10.26 4.92
CA ALA A 78 3.10 -9.75 3.55
C ALA A 78 3.95 -8.48 3.38
N LEU A 79 3.99 -7.62 4.42
CA LEU A 79 4.87 -6.45 4.47
C LEU A 79 6.34 -6.88 4.67
N GLN A 80 6.60 -7.81 5.58
CA GLN A 80 7.95 -8.35 5.84
C GLN A 80 8.57 -9.05 4.64
N ASP A 81 7.76 -9.74 3.84
CA ASP A 81 8.19 -10.43 2.61
C ASP A 81 8.54 -9.43 1.48
N GLY A 82 8.40 -8.11 1.71
CA GLY A 82 8.73 -7.07 0.74
C GLY A 82 7.80 -7.05 -0.49
N MET A 83 6.60 -7.59 -0.35
CA MET A 83 5.64 -7.76 -1.44
C MET A 83 5.07 -6.42 -1.95
N PHE A 84 5.06 -5.40 -1.10
CA PHE A 84 4.44 -4.11 -1.37
C PHE A 84 5.48 -3.00 -1.55
N GLU A 85 5.34 -2.23 -2.64
CA GLU A 85 6.16 -1.03 -2.89
C GLU A 85 5.75 0.13 -1.95
N ALA A 86 4.44 0.24 -1.70
CA ALA A 86 3.89 1.23 -0.78
C ALA A 86 2.71 0.65 0.01
N ALA A 87 2.46 1.22 1.17
CA ALA A 87 1.29 0.91 1.98
C ALA A 87 0.55 2.19 2.36
N ARG A 88 -0.75 2.24 2.06
CA ARG A 88 -1.65 3.30 2.48
C ARG A 88 -2.23 2.96 3.84
N LEU A 89 -2.19 3.90 4.78
CA LEU A 89 -2.80 3.76 6.10
C LEU A 89 -4.33 3.71 6.01
N ASP A 90 -4.94 2.93 6.89
CA ASP A 90 -6.37 3.02 7.15
C ASP A 90 -6.73 4.35 7.84
N ALA A 91 -7.88 4.93 7.50
CA ALA A 91 -8.33 6.21 8.01
C ALA A 91 -8.58 6.20 9.52
N GLY A 92 -9.22 5.15 10.03
CA GLY A 92 -9.46 4.97 11.46
C GLY A 92 -8.17 4.73 12.21
N PHE A 93 -7.31 3.86 11.68
CA PHE A 93 -5.98 3.59 12.26
C PHE A 93 -5.14 4.86 12.38
N MET A 94 -5.09 5.69 11.33
CA MET A 94 -4.34 6.94 11.38
C MET A 94 -4.95 7.91 12.39
N ALA A 95 -6.27 8.11 12.36
CA ALA A 95 -6.96 9.00 13.30
C ALA A 95 -6.73 8.60 14.77
N ASP A 96 -6.73 7.30 15.04
CA ASP A 96 -6.54 6.78 16.40
C ASP A 96 -5.10 6.90 16.89
N ASN A 97 -4.10 7.01 16.01
CA ASN A 97 -2.69 6.90 16.40
C ASN A 97 -1.85 8.14 16.11
N ILE A 98 -2.19 8.98 15.14
CA ILE A 98 -1.33 10.06 14.65
C ILE A 98 -1.02 11.14 15.70
N ASP A 99 -1.93 11.37 16.65
CA ASP A 99 -1.75 12.34 17.73
C ASP A 99 -1.11 11.74 18.99
N LYS A 100 -0.84 10.43 19.01
CA LYS A 100 -0.22 9.77 20.16
C LYS A 100 1.29 10.04 20.20
N PRO A 101 1.90 10.20 21.39
CA PRO A 101 3.35 10.34 21.52
C PRO A 101 4.17 9.17 20.96
N THR A 102 3.55 8.00 20.84
CA THR A 102 4.16 6.78 20.29
C THR A 102 4.17 6.75 18.76
N TRP A 103 3.48 7.69 18.09
CA TRP A 103 3.36 7.72 16.63
C TRP A 103 4.71 7.67 15.91
N PRO A 104 5.73 8.48 16.27
CA PRO A 104 7.01 8.45 15.57
C PRO A 104 7.70 7.08 15.61
N VAL A 105 7.57 6.36 16.73
CA VAL A 105 8.14 5.00 16.89
C VAL A 105 7.39 4.00 16.03
N LEU A 106 6.05 4.04 16.08
CA LEU A 106 5.20 3.17 15.27
C LEU A 106 5.44 3.41 13.77
N PHE A 107 5.44 4.67 13.35
CA PHE A 107 5.68 5.06 11.96
C PHE A 107 7.06 4.63 11.48
N GLY A 108 8.10 4.77 12.32
CA GLY A 108 9.44 4.26 12.03
C GLY A 108 9.47 2.75 11.80
N HIS A 109 8.75 1.97 12.60
CA HIS A 109 8.61 0.53 12.36
C HIS A 109 7.88 0.22 11.05
N LEU A 110 6.81 0.96 10.71
CA LEU A 110 6.07 0.76 9.45
C LEU A 110 6.95 1.05 8.23
N ARG A 111 7.76 2.11 8.26
CA ARG A 111 8.76 2.41 7.21
C ARG A 111 9.86 1.36 7.09
N GLY A 112 10.11 0.59 8.15
CA GLY A 112 11.03 -0.55 8.11
C GLY A 112 10.54 -1.69 7.21
N TYR A 113 9.23 -1.77 6.94
CA TYR A 113 8.63 -2.82 6.10
C TYR A 113 8.21 -2.33 4.71
N CYS A 114 7.90 -1.04 4.54
CA CYS A 114 7.58 -0.45 3.25
C CYS A 114 8.34 0.86 3.03
N GLU A 115 8.91 1.02 1.85
CA GLU A 115 9.66 2.23 1.48
C GLU A 115 8.78 3.49 1.52
N GLN A 116 7.51 3.35 1.14
CA GLN A 116 6.54 4.44 1.10
C GLN A 116 5.31 4.11 1.95
N ILE A 117 5.06 4.94 2.96
CA ILE A 117 3.80 4.93 3.71
C ILE A 117 2.98 6.13 3.27
N LEU A 118 1.77 5.86 2.78
CA LEU A 118 0.87 6.85 2.23
C LEU A 118 -0.27 7.14 3.22
N PRO A 119 -0.74 8.38 3.31
CA PRO A 119 -1.93 8.72 4.08
C PRO A 119 -3.20 8.16 3.42
N PRO A 120 -4.30 8.02 4.19
CA PRO A 120 -5.62 7.74 3.65
C PRO A 120 -6.02 8.75 2.55
N LEU A 121 -6.85 8.32 1.60
CA LEU A 121 -7.29 9.19 0.49
C LEU A 121 -8.09 10.42 0.96
N ASP A 122 -8.74 10.30 2.12
CA ASP A 122 -9.55 11.33 2.77
C ASP A 122 -8.79 12.05 3.90
N ALA A 123 -7.47 11.88 4.00
CA ALA A 123 -6.66 12.55 5.01
C ALA A 123 -6.75 14.08 4.91
N THR A 124 -6.95 14.72 6.07
CA THR A 124 -6.98 16.18 6.17
C THR A 124 -5.57 16.78 6.04
N PRO A 125 -5.41 18.03 5.60
CA PRO A 125 -4.10 18.69 5.55
C PRO A 125 -3.35 18.71 6.89
N ALA A 126 -4.08 18.75 8.01
CA ALA A 126 -3.49 18.69 9.35
C ALA A 126 -2.88 17.31 9.63
N GLN A 127 -3.56 16.24 9.24
CA GLN A 127 -3.04 14.88 9.35
C GLN A 127 -1.84 14.65 8.41
N MET A 128 -1.91 15.17 7.17
CA MET A 128 -0.79 15.15 6.22
C MET A 128 0.45 15.79 6.83
N ALA A 129 0.32 17.01 7.37
CA ALA A 129 1.43 17.72 8.01
C ALA A 129 2.03 16.95 9.19
N ARG A 130 1.20 16.21 9.95
CA ARG A 130 1.67 15.36 11.05
C ARG A 130 2.39 14.10 10.57
N LEU A 131 1.94 13.53 9.45
CA LEU A 131 2.62 12.42 8.80
C LEU A 131 4.01 12.85 8.31
N ASP A 132 4.10 14.01 7.66
CA ASP A 132 5.36 14.57 7.16
C ASP A 132 6.35 14.86 8.30
N LEU A 133 5.87 15.35 9.45
CA LEU A 133 6.70 15.59 10.64
C LEU A 133 7.24 14.31 11.29
N ALA A 134 6.64 13.16 11.01
CA ALA A 134 7.09 11.86 11.52
C ALA A 134 8.14 11.20 10.61
N GLY A 135 8.33 11.73 9.38
CA GLY A 135 9.23 11.20 8.36
C GLY A 135 10.59 11.88 8.29
#